data_AF-A0A7V2S4H3-F1
#
_entry.id   AF-A0A7V2S4H3-F1
#
_cell.length_a   1.000
_cell.length_b   1.000
_cell.length_c   1.000
_cell.angle_alpha   90.00
_cell.angle_beta   90.00
_cell.angle_gamma   90.00
#
_symmetry.space_group_name_H-M   'P 1'
#
loop_
_entity.id
_entity.type
_entity.pdbx_description
1 polymer ?
#
loop_
_entity_poly.entity_id
_entity_poly.type
_entity_poly.pdbx_seq_one_letter_code
_entity_poly.pdbx_strand_id
1 'polypeptide(L)'
;MTVLFSLNGCQSIPEHQFRNTHIYCELPQSKQLQRAISQSQKTLILHHCQSDFYRHFDILLTIASGSPADSNLDNLARFSQWGVQQGIISQKQNEEFLRRYFTPHMVSLDYHSDFNTYSHCSMSQQLPEMQTLLKQELNQKRLGLAEALGDVPGYRQAVKEYQSLKFLLKNVSTACQKT
;
A
#
# COMPACT_ATOMS: atom_id res chain seq x y z
N MET A 1 14.52 -73.95 -35.89
CA MET A 1 13.75 -73.54 -34.69
C MET A 1 14.71 -72.74 -33.81
N THR A 2 14.87 -71.46 -34.15
CA THR A 2 14.32 -70.26 -33.45
C THR A 2 15.24 -69.82 -32.30
N VAL A 3 16.12 -68.88 -32.62
CA VAL A 3 16.94 -68.12 -31.66
C VAL A 3 16.15 -66.88 -31.27
N LEU A 4 15.82 -66.73 -29.98
CA LEU A 4 15.19 -65.53 -29.43
C LEU A 4 16.28 -64.63 -28.83
N PHE A 5 16.45 -63.45 -29.43
CA PHE A 5 17.21 -62.34 -28.88
C PHE A 5 16.33 -61.60 -27.87
N SER A 6 16.82 -61.40 -26.64
CA SER A 6 16.23 -60.44 -25.69
C SER A 6 17.17 -59.25 -25.56
N LEU A 7 16.71 -58.12 -26.08
CA LEU A 7 17.38 -56.83 -26.01
C LEU A 7 17.27 -56.26 -24.59
N ASN A 8 18.40 -55.75 -24.09
CA ASN A 8 18.47 -54.93 -22.89
C ASN A 8 17.66 -53.64 -23.09
N GLY A 9 16.56 -53.49 -22.34
CA GLY A 9 15.80 -52.25 -22.23
C GLY A 9 16.25 -51.48 -20.98
N CYS A 10 16.68 -50.23 -21.18
CA CYS A 10 17.10 -49.30 -20.14
C CYS A 10 16.06 -49.18 -19.01
N GLN A 11 16.51 -49.28 -17.76
CA GLN A 11 15.74 -48.84 -16.60
C GLN A 11 15.55 -47.32 -16.72
N SER A 12 14.31 -46.88 -16.94
CA SER A 12 13.94 -45.49 -16.78
C SER A 12 14.09 -45.10 -15.32
N ILE A 13 15.00 -44.18 -15.04
CA ILE A 13 15.06 -43.43 -13.78
C ILE A 13 13.69 -42.73 -13.65
N PRO A 14 12.95 -42.88 -12.54
CA PRO A 14 11.68 -42.19 -12.38
C PRO A 14 11.94 -40.70 -12.45
N GLU A 15 11.32 -40.05 -13.45
CA GLU A 15 11.34 -38.61 -13.63
C GLU A 15 11.06 -37.94 -12.30
N HIS A 16 11.95 -37.01 -11.98
CA HIS A 16 11.81 -36.05 -10.90
C HIS A 16 10.34 -35.68 -10.69
N GLN A 17 9.87 -35.92 -9.47
CA GLN A 17 8.80 -35.15 -8.87
C GLN A 17 9.22 -33.68 -8.90
N PHE A 18 9.02 -33.01 -10.05
CA PHE A 18 8.83 -31.58 -10.10
C PHE A 18 7.53 -31.32 -9.35
N ARG A 19 7.67 -31.27 -8.03
CA ARG A 19 6.71 -30.64 -7.15
C ARG A 19 6.43 -29.28 -7.80
N ASN A 20 5.18 -29.05 -8.19
CA ASN A 20 4.70 -27.72 -8.54
C ASN A 20 4.86 -26.82 -7.30
N THR A 21 6.09 -26.37 -7.03
CA THR A 21 6.35 -25.27 -6.10
C THR A 21 6.04 -24.01 -6.88
N HIS A 22 4.75 -23.75 -7.02
CA HIS A 22 4.31 -22.43 -7.39
C HIS A 22 4.83 -21.50 -6.30
N ILE A 23 5.77 -20.63 -6.64
CA ILE A 23 6.44 -19.75 -5.70
C ILE A 23 5.42 -18.65 -5.36
N TYR A 24 4.74 -18.79 -4.22
CA TYR A 24 3.76 -17.83 -3.75
C TYR A 24 4.38 -16.90 -2.71
N CYS A 25 4.01 -15.63 -2.77
CA CYS A 25 4.36 -14.64 -1.77
C CYS A 25 3.37 -14.73 -0.60
N GLU A 26 3.81 -15.34 0.50
CA GLU A 26 2.97 -15.56 1.68
C GLU A 26 2.67 -14.25 2.41
N LEU A 27 1.38 -13.96 2.57
CA LEU A 27 0.90 -12.84 3.39
C LEU A 27 1.02 -13.18 4.88
N PRO A 28 1.29 -12.18 5.75
CA PRO A 28 1.40 -12.42 7.19
C PRO A 28 0.08 -12.94 7.77
N GLN A 29 0.16 -13.98 8.58
CA GLN A 29 -0.99 -14.66 9.19
C GLN A 29 -1.15 -14.31 10.68
N SER A 30 -0.13 -13.72 11.30
CA SER A 30 -0.17 -13.42 12.73
C SER A 30 -1.12 -12.27 13.04
N LYS A 31 -1.91 -12.41 14.11
CA LYS A 31 -2.69 -11.31 14.69
C LYS A 31 -1.87 -10.35 15.55
N GLN A 32 -0.60 -10.64 15.79
CA GLN A 32 0.30 -9.77 16.56
C GLN A 32 1.16 -8.96 15.59
N LEU A 33 1.06 -7.63 15.65
CA LEU A 33 1.69 -6.72 14.69
C LEU A 33 3.18 -7.00 14.49
N GLN A 34 3.96 -7.16 15.57
CA GLN A 34 5.41 -7.43 15.49
C GLN A 34 5.75 -8.75 14.78
N ARG A 35 4.95 -9.79 15.04
CA ARG A 35 5.14 -11.10 14.38
C ARG A 35 4.75 -11.01 12.91
N ALA A 36 3.68 -10.27 12.60
CA ALA A 36 3.26 -10.03 11.23
C ALA A 36 4.29 -9.20 10.45
N ILE A 37 4.90 -8.18 11.06
CA ILE A 37 6.03 -7.42 10.48
C ILE A 37 7.17 -8.36 10.14
N SER A 38 7.59 -9.19 11.09
CA SER A 38 8.65 -10.18 10.87
C SER A 38 8.33 -11.16 9.73
N GLN A 39 7.06 -11.58 9.61
CA GLN A 39 6.61 -12.45 8.50
C GLN A 39 6.67 -11.71 7.16
N SER A 40 6.13 -10.48 7.11
CA SER A 40 6.19 -9.65 5.91
C SER A 40 7.60 -9.41 5.42
N GLN A 41 8.53 -9.10 6.33
CA GLN A 41 9.94 -8.88 5.98
C GLN A 41 10.58 -10.14 5.38
N LYS A 42 10.28 -11.33 5.93
CA LYS A 42 10.77 -12.60 5.41
C LYS A 42 10.25 -12.92 4.01
N THR A 43 9.00 -12.58 3.71
CA THR A 43 8.44 -12.75 2.37
C THR A 43 9.04 -11.73 1.39
N LEU A 44 9.03 -10.45 1.76
CA LEU A 44 9.36 -9.33 0.88
C LEU A 44 10.86 -9.18 0.60
N ILE A 45 11.74 -9.86 1.35
CA ILE A 45 13.16 -9.95 1.00
C ILE A 45 13.38 -10.71 -0.31
N LEU A 46 12.43 -11.58 -0.69
CA LEU A 46 12.46 -12.28 -1.96
C LEU A 46 12.09 -11.30 -3.07
N HIS A 47 12.99 -11.09 -4.02
CA HIS A 47 12.82 -10.09 -5.09
C HIS A 47 11.48 -10.23 -5.84
N HIS A 48 11.05 -11.46 -6.13
CA HIS A 48 9.79 -11.73 -6.84
C HIS A 48 8.52 -11.41 -6.01
N CYS A 49 8.66 -11.12 -4.72
CA CYS A 49 7.56 -10.72 -3.83
C CYS A 49 7.54 -9.23 -3.51
N GLN A 50 8.54 -8.47 -3.92
CA GLN A 50 8.66 -7.05 -3.57
C GLN A 50 7.48 -6.20 -4.07
N SER A 51 6.85 -6.58 -5.17
CA SER A 51 5.63 -5.92 -5.68
C SER A 51 4.45 -5.96 -4.72
N ASP A 52 4.42 -6.91 -3.78
CA ASP A 52 3.35 -7.05 -2.80
C ASP A 52 3.55 -6.18 -1.55
N PHE A 53 4.58 -5.32 -1.52
CA PHE A 53 4.91 -4.49 -0.36
C PHE A 53 3.71 -3.74 0.24
N TYR A 54 2.94 -3.02 -0.60
CA TYR A 54 1.78 -2.26 -0.12
C TYR A 54 0.65 -3.17 0.38
N ARG A 55 0.46 -4.34 -0.25
CA ARG A 55 -0.50 -5.34 0.22
C ARG A 55 -0.14 -5.88 1.60
N HIS A 56 1.15 -6.12 1.84
CA HIS A 56 1.64 -6.47 3.17
C HIS A 56 1.40 -5.33 4.17
N PHE A 57 1.69 -4.09 3.79
CA PHE A 57 1.45 -2.92 4.64
C PHE A 57 -0.03 -2.77 5.01
N ASP A 58 -0.96 -2.95 4.07
CA ASP A 58 -2.40 -2.89 4.33
C ASP A 58 -2.87 -3.94 5.34
N ILE A 59 -2.27 -5.13 5.31
CA ILE A 59 -2.56 -6.18 6.31
C ILE A 59 -1.99 -5.79 7.68
N LEU A 60 -0.79 -5.21 7.73
CA LEU A 60 -0.20 -4.70 8.97
C LEU A 60 -1.04 -3.58 9.59
N LEU A 61 -1.56 -2.66 8.76
CA LEU A 61 -2.53 -1.66 9.18
C LEU A 61 -3.79 -2.30 9.75
N THR A 62 -4.36 -3.29 9.06
CA THR A 62 -5.56 -3.99 9.52
C THR A 62 -5.34 -4.67 10.87
N ILE A 63 -4.16 -5.26 11.09
CA ILE A 63 -3.78 -5.85 12.37
C ILE A 63 -3.64 -4.77 13.45
N ALA A 64 -2.98 -3.64 13.13
CA ALA A 64 -2.83 -2.51 14.04
C ALA A 64 -4.18 -1.92 14.45
N SER A 65 -5.13 -1.79 13.51
CA SER A 65 -6.51 -1.34 13.77
C SER A 65 -7.26 -2.24 14.76
N GLY A 66 -6.92 -3.52 14.85
CA GLY A 66 -7.51 -4.44 15.82
C GLY A 66 -7.02 -4.22 17.27
N SER A 67 -5.93 -3.46 17.45
CA SER A 67 -5.35 -3.12 18.75
C SER A 67 -4.68 -1.73 18.67
N PRO A 68 -5.48 -0.65 18.64
CA PRO A 68 -4.99 0.72 18.47
C PRO A 68 -3.99 1.11 19.57
N ALA A 69 -2.85 1.70 19.19
CA ALA A 69 -1.83 2.18 20.12
C ALA A 69 -0.87 3.15 19.42
N ASP A 70 -0.39 4.17 20.13
CA ASP A 70 0.59 5.13 19.61
C ASP A 70 1.87 4.45 19.09
N SER A 71 2.32 3.39 19.76
CA SER A 71 3.49 2.60 19.34
C SER A 71 3.35 1.94 17.97
N ASN A 72 2.13 1.82 17.43
CA ASN A 72 1.90 1.28 16.10
C ASN A 72 2.53 2.18 15.02
N LEU A 73 2.60 3.50 15.23
CA LEU A 73 3.26 4.42 14.31
C LEU A 73 4.73 4.04 14.14
N ASP A 74 5.47 3.89 15.24
CA ASP A 74 6.88 3.53 15.20
C ASP A 74 7.11 2.16 14.57
N ASN A 75 6.20 1.21 14.77
CA ASN A 75 6.30 -0.13 14.18
C ASN A 75 6.09 -0.09 12.66
N LEU A 76 5.04 0.61 12.21
CA LEU A 76 4.70 0.71 10.79
C LEU A 76 5.69 1.59 10.02
N ALA A 77 6.14 2.71 10.62
CA ALA A 77 7.16 3.57 10.05
C ALA A 77 8.52 2.84 9.91
N ARG A 78 8.93 2.06 10.92
CA ARG A 78 10.15 1.23 10.82
C ARG A 78 10.05 0.15 9.75
N PHE A 79 8.89 -0.50 9.61
CA PHE A 79 8.67 -1.46 8.51
C PHE A 79 8.76 -0.77 7.14
N SER A 80 8.18 0.43 7.01
CA SER A 80 8.25 1.21 5.77
C SER A 80 9.67 1.66 5.43
N GLN A 81 10.40 2.16 6.44
CA GLN A 81 11.81 2.52 6.31
C GLN A 81 12.69 1.32 5.96
N TRP A 82 12.40 0.14 6.51
CA TRP A 82 13.08 -1.09 6.13
C TRP A 82 12.85 -1.39 4.63
N GLY A 83 11.63 -1.19 4.12
CA GLY A 83 11.35 -1.32 2.68
C GLY A 83 12.21 -0.41 1.81
N VAL A 84 12.44 0.83 2.25
CA VAL A 84 13.38 1.77 1.59
C VAL A 84 14.81 1.22 1.63
N GLN A 85 15.28 0.77 2.79
CA GLN A 85 16.64 0.23 2.95
C GLN A 85 16.91 -1.01 2.10
N GLN A 86 15.88 -1.82 1.83
CA GLN A 86 15.95 -2.97 0.94
C GLN A 86 15.77 -2.62 -0.56
N GLY A 87 15.54 -1.34 -0.89
CA GLY A 87 15.29 -0.90 -2.26
C GLY A 87 13.93 -1.33 -2.84
N ILE A 88 12.99 -1.75 -1.98
CA ILE A 88 11.64 -2.22 -2.38
C ILE A 88 10.76 -1.03 -2.79
N ILE A 89 10.88 0.07 -2.05
CA ILE A 89 10.23 1.34 -2.35
C ILE A 89 11.26 2.47 -2.28
N SER A 90 11.00 3.56 -2.99
CA SER A 90 11.81 4.77 -2.91
C SER A 90 11.53 5.56 -1.63
N GLN A 91 12.47 6.41 -1.22
CA GLN A 91 12.28 7.36 -0.12
C GLN A 91 11.06 8.27 -0.34
N LYS A 92 10.86 8.76 -1.59
CA LYS A 92 9.71 9.58 -1.95
C LYS A 92 8.38 8.83 -1.74
N GLN A 93 8.31 7.59 -2.19
CA GLN A 93 7.12 6.74 -1.99
C GLN A 93 6.83 6.50 -0.51
N ASN A 94 7.87 6.26 0.30
CA ASN A 94 7.74 6.10 1.75
C ASN A 94 7.17 7.36 2.42
N GLU A 95 7.71 8.53 2.10
CA GLU A 95 7.25 9.81 2.64
C GLU A 95 5.80 10.11 2.27
N GLU A 96 5.44 10.00 1.00
CA GLU A 96 4.07 10.16 0.53
C GLU A 96 3.13 9.19 1.24
N PHE A 97 3.52 7.92 1.30
CA PHE A 97 2.69 6.87 1.86
C PHE A 97 2.44 7.06 3.35
N LEU A 98 3.48 7.33 4.16
CA LEU A 98 3.31 7.58 5.59
C LEU A 98 2.48 8.86 5.85
N ARG A 99 2.66 9.92 5.06
CA ARG A 99 1.86 11.16 5.20
C ARG A 99 0.38 10.92 4.94
N ARG A 100 0.03 10.12 3.92
CA ARG A 100 -1.37 9.80 3.61
C ARG A 100 -2.11 9.11 4.77
N TYR A 101 -1.43 8.25 5.53
CA TYR A 101 -2.07 7.52 6.64
C TYR A 101 -1.94 8.22 8.00
N PHE A 102 -0.78 8.79 8.32
CA PHE A 102 -0.43 9.15 9.71
C PHE A 102 -0.22 10.64 9.95
N THR A 103 -0.50 11.50 8.97
CA THR A 103 -0.54 12.95 9.19
C THR A 103 -1.94 13.50 8.97
N PRO A 104 -2.38 14.49 9.77
CA PRO A 104 -3.70 15.10 9.56
C PRO A 104 -3.82 15.85 8.21
N HIS A 105 -2.71 16.39 7.70
CA HIS A 105 -2.68 17.20 6.50
C HIS A 105 -2.98 16.39 5.23
N MET A 106 -3.81 16.91 4.32
CA MET A 106 -4.14 16.25 3.06
C MET A 106 -3.02 16.49 2.05
N VAL A 107 -2.52 15.43 1.41
CA VAL A 107 -1.30 15.49 0.59
C VAL A 107 -1.47 14.95 -0.82
N SER A 108 -2.59 14.28 -1.12
CA SER A 108 -2.76 13.59 -2.41
C SER A 108 -2.74 14.51 -3.61
N LEU A 109 -3.08 15.80 -3.42
CA LEU A 109 -3.00 16.79 -4.49
C LEU A 109 -1.56 17.27 -4.72
N ASP A 110 -0.73 17.34 -3.67
CA ASP A 110 0.67 17.78 -3.77
C ASP A 110 1.51 16.83 -4.62
N TYR A 111 1.23 15.53 -4.50
CA TYR A 111 1.98 14.46 -5.17
C TYR A 111 1.49 14.16 -6.60
N HIS A 112 0.35 14.73 -7.03
CA HIS A 112 -0.10 14.65 -8.41
C HIS A 112 0.49 15.81 -9.22
N SER A 113 1.47 15.50 -10.07
CA SER A 113 2.19 16.49 -10.89
C SER A 113 1.25 17.35 -11.75
N ASP A 114 0.16 16.76 -12.21
CA ASP A 114 -0.75 17.40 -13.15
C ASP A 114 -1.49 18.58 -12.49
N PHE A 115 -1.83 18.46 -11.20
CA PHE A 115 -2.54 19.53 -10.47
C PHE A 115 -1.71 20.78 -10.20
N ASN A 116 -0.38 20.66 -10.19
CA ASN A 116 0.52 21.79 -10.03
C ASN A 116 0.69 22.62 -11.31
N THR A 117 0.21 22.11 -12.46
CA THR A 117 0.38 22.75 -13.78
C THR A 117 -0.90 23.34 -14.36
N TYR A 118 -2.06 23.00 -13.81
CA TYR A 118 -3.33 23.54 -14.28
C TYR A 118 -3.51 25.00 -13.85
N SER A 119 -3.90 25.85 -14.82
CA SER A 119 -4.48 27.16 -14.50
C SER A 119 -5.78 26.96 -13.71
N HIS A 120 -6.13 27.91 -12.85
CA HIS A 120 -7.28 27.81 -11.94
C HIS A 120 -8.59 27.34 -12.59
N CYS A 121 -8.84 27.69 -13.87
CA CYS A 121 -10.05 27.28 -14.58
C CYS A 121 -9.91 25.98 -15.39
N SER A 122 -8.72 25.63 -15.86
CA SER A 122 -8.47 24.30 -16.45
C SER A 122 -8.61 23.16 -15.43
N MET A 123 -8.43 23.47 -14.14
CA MET A 123 -8.62 22.55 -13.01
C MET A 123 -10.09 22.09 -12.83
N SER A 124 -11.07 22.82 -13.37
CA SER A 124 -12.49 22.48 -13.25
C SER A 124 -12.82 21.11 -13.86
N GLN A 125 -12.14 20.73 -14.95
CA GLN A 125 -12.31 19.42 -15.60
C GLN A 125 -11.78 18.27 -14.75
N GLN A 126 -10.82 18.55 -13.87
CA GLN A 126 -10.15 17.58 -13.00
C GLN A 126 -10.82 17.44 -11.62
N LEU A 127 -11.84 18.26 -11.34
CA LEU A 127 -12.54 18.28 -10.06
C LEU A 127 -13.02 16.88 -9.61
N PRO A 128 -13.60 16.02 -10.47
CA PRO A 128 -14.03 14.68 -10.05
C PRO A 128 -12.88 13.79 -9.59
N GLU A 129 -11.73 13.87 -10.28
CA GLU A 129 -10.54 13.10 -9.93
C GLU A 129 -9.94 13.58 -8.61
N MET A 130 -9.75 14.90 -8.46
CA MET A 130 -9.24 15.49 -7.21
C MET A 130 -10.13 15.13 -6.01
N GLN A 131 -11.46 15.17 -6.17
CA GLN A 131 -12.38 14.76 -5.11
C GLN A 131 -12.27 13.26 -4.77
N THR A 132 -12.00 12.43 -5.77
CA THR A 132 -11.79 10.99 -5.59
C THR A 132 -10.52 10.72 -4.79
N LEU A 133 -9.41 11.36 -5.16
CA LEU A 133 -8.13 11.26 -4.45
C LEU A 133 -8.25 11.74 -3.00
N LEU A 134 -8.86 12.90 -2.78
CA LEU A 134 -9.10 13.42 -1.43
C LEU A 134 -9.98 12.49 -0.58
N LYS A 135 -10.99 11.85 -1.18
CA LYS A 135 -11.85 10.89 -0.47
C LYS A 135 -11.08 9.60 -0.13
N GLN A 136 -10.25 9.11 -1.05
CA GLN A 136 -9.40 7.94 -0.81
C GLN A 136 -8.42 8.22 0.33
N GLU A 137 -7.75 9.37 0.32
CA GLU A 137 -6.84 9.76 1.39
C GLU A 137 -7.56 9.93 2.72
N LEU A 138 -8.75 10.51 2.76
CA LEU A 138 -9.51 10.60 4.00
C LEU A 138 -9.78 9.21 4.61
N ASN A 139 -10.05 8.21 3.78
CA ASN A 139 -10.19 6.83 4.27
C ASN A 139 -8.84 6.26 4.76
N GLN A 140 -7.73 6.56 4.10
CA GLN A 140 -6.40 6.17 4.58
C GLN A 140 -6.08 6.83 5.94
N LYS A 141 -6.39 8.12 6.10
CA LYS A 141 -6.27 8.82 7.39
C LYS A 141 -7.15 8.24 8.47
N ARG A 142 -8.36 7.76 8.13
CA ARG A 142 -9.24 7.05 9.07
C ARG A 142 -8.57 5.77 9.57
N LEU A 143 -8.07 4.95 8.64
CA LEU A 143 -7.37 3.69 8.96
C LEU A 143 -6.09 3.95 9.77
N GLY A 144 -5.27 4.92 9.38
CA GLY A 144 -4.01 5.24 10.04
C GLY A 144 -4.22 5.93 11.38
N LEU A 145 -4.74 7.16 11.39
CA LEU A 145 -4.87 7.97 12.60
C LEU A 145 -5.88 7.37 13.57
N ALA A 146 -7.14 7.22 13.15
CA ALA A 146 -8.21 6.86 14.10
C ALA A 146 -8.16 5.38 14.51
N GLU A 147 -7.92 4.47 13.56
CA GLU A 147 -8.00 3.04 13.85
C GLU A 147 -6.67 2.44 14.27
N ALA A 148 -5.58 2.65 13.52
CA ALA A 148 -4.30 2.03 13.86
C ALA A 148 -3.62 2.71 15.06
N LEU A 149 -3.71 4.05 15.17
CA LEU A 149 -3.09 4.79 16.27
C LEU A 149 -4.04 5.10 17.42
N GLY A 150 -5.35 5.20 17.18
CA GLY A 150 -6.31 5.73 18.16
C GLY A 150 -6.33 7.26 18.25
N ASP A 151 -5.65 7.96 17.33
CA ASP A 151 -5.60 9.42 17.23
C ASP A 151 -6.86 9.99 16.57
N VAL A 152 -7.96 9.95 17.32
CA VAL A 152 -9.23 10.56 16.93
C VAL A 152 -9.11 12.08 16.74
N PRO A 153 -8.39 12.85 17.59
CA PRO A 153 -8.14 14.28 17.34
C PRO A 153 -7.48 14.57 15.98
N GLY A 154 -6.41 13.86 15.63
CA GLY A 154 -5.74 14.01 14.35
C GLY A 154 -6.63 13.66 13.17
N TYR A 155 -7.41 12.58 13.26
CA TYR A 155 -8.38 12.25 12.22
C TYR A 155 -9.48 13.32 12.07
N ARG A 156 -9.98 13.90 13.17
CA ARG A 156 -10.94 15.01 13.09
C ARG A 156 -10.35 16.24 12.40
N GLN A 157 -9.07 16.51 12.61
CA GLN A 157 -8.38 17.59 11.91
C GLN A 157 -8.33 17.32 10.40
N ALA A 158 -8.02 16.09 9.99
CA ALA A 158 -8.06 15.67 8.59
C ALA A 158 -9.45 15.82 7.95
N VAL A 159 -10.53 15.47 8.69
CA VAL A 159 -11.91 15.66 8.21
C VAL A 159 -12.21 17.13 7.93
N LYS A 160 -11.79 18.04 8.81
CA LYS A 160 -11.99 19.49 8.61
C LYS A 160 -11.27 19.97 7.36
N GLU A 161 -10.02 19.56 7.18
CA GLU A 161 -9.21 19.96 6.03
C GLU A 161 -9.79 19.42 4.71
N TYR A 162 -10.19 18.14 4.69
CA TYR A 162 -10.90 17.56 3.55
C TYR A 162 -12.16 18.37 3.17
N GLN A 163 -12.96 18.78 4.15
CA GLN A 163 -14.15 19.60 3.92
C GLN A 163 -13.79 20.97 3.34
N SER A 164 -12.76 21.63 3.89
CA SER A 164 -12.25 22.90 3.39
C SER A 164 -11.77 22.80 1.95
N LEU A 165 -10.94 21.81 1.61
CA LEU A 165 -10.44 21.59 0.26
C LEU A 165 -11.58 21.30 -0.71
N LYS A 166 -12.51 20.40 -0.35
CA LYS A 166 -13.68 20.09 -1.17
C LYS A 166 -14.53 21.33 -1.46
N PHE A 167 -14.71 22.20 -0.47
CA PHE A 167 -15.45 23.46 -0.64
C PHE A 167 -14.73 24.42 -1.59
N LEU A 168 -13.42 24.62 -1.40
CA LEU A 168 -12.60 25.48 -2.25
C LEU A 168 -12.62 25.02 -3.72
N LEU A 169 -12.39 23.73 -3.96
CA LEU A 169 -12.38 23.15 -5.30
C LEU A 169 -13.74 23.33 -6.00
N LYS A 170 -14.85 23.13 -5.29
CA LYS A 170 -16.20 23.37 -5.83
C LYS A 170 -16.42 24.84 -6.20
N ASN A 171 -15.98 25.77 -5.36
CA ASN A 171 -16.17 27.19 -5.61
C ASN A 171 -15.32 27.70 -6.78
N VAL A 172 -14.06 27.26 -6.87
CA VAL A 172 -13.19 27.57 -8.03
C VAL A 172 -13.84 27.08 -9.32
N SER A 173 -14.33 25.83 -9.34
CA SER A 173 -15.04 25.30 -10.50
C SER A 173 -16.29 26.10 -10.85
N THR A 174 -17.07 26.55 -9.87
CA THR A 174 -18.29 27.34 -10.10
C THR A 174 -17.96 28.73 -10.62
N ALA A 175 -16.90 29.37 -10.11
CA ALA A 175 -16.45 30.68 -10.58
C ALA A 175 -16.03 30.60 -12.06
N CYS A 176 -15.27 29.58 -12.42
CA CYS A 176 -14.79 29.39 -13.79
C CYS A 176 -15.89 29.04 -14.80
N GLN A 177 -17.02 28.47 -14.38
CA GLN A 177 -18.19 28.23 -15.24
C GLN A 177 -19.02 29.49 -15.53
N LYS A 178 -18.83 30.56 -14.75
CA LYS A 178 -19.56 31.84 -14.89
C LYS A 178 -18.82 32.88 -15.73
N THR A 179 -17.73 32.49 -16.38
CA THR A 179 -16.86 33.32 -17.22
C THR A 179 -16.90 32.80 -18.64
#